data_AF-A0A9D4MM88-F1
#
_entry.id   AF-A0A9D4MM88-F1
#
_cell.length_a   1.000
_cell.length_b   1.000
_cell.length_c   1.000
_cell.angle_alpha   90.00
_cell.angle_beta   90.00
_cell.angle_gamma   90.00
#
_symmetry.space_group_name_H-M   'P 1'
#
loop_
_entity.id
_entity.type
_entity.pdbx_description
1 polymer ?
#
loop_
_entity_poly.entity_id
_entity_poly.type
_entity_poly.pdbx_seq_one_letter_code
_entity_poly.pdbx_strand_id
1 'polypeptide(L)'
;MIAILLATASASPSLNGNRLRNISRATFRGLIKLQNLFLFNNALESIDGGVFEEVTNLTYLEREIERERERERREREREREREGDREREREER
;
A
#
# COMPACT_ATOMS: atom_id res chain seq x y z
N MET A 1 -11.42 9.49 -10.33
CA MET A 1 -12.15 8.20 -10.47
C MET A 1 -11.23 7.21 -11.19
N ILE A 2 -10.28 6.58 -10.48
CA ILE A 2 -9.43 5.54 -11.08
C ILE A 2 -10.15 4.21 -10.85
N ALA A 3 -11.06 3.88 -11.77
CA ALA A 3 -11.55 2.53 -11.93
C ALA A 3 -10.45 1.76 -12.67
N ILE A 4 -9.73 0.87 -11.99
CA ILE A 4 -8.85 -0.08 -12.66
C ILE A 4 -9.76 -1.09 -13.36
N LEU A 5 -10.03 -0.81 -14.64
CA LEU A 5 -10.75 -1.64 -15.58
C LEU A 5 -9.85 -2.76 -16.17
N LEU A 6 -8.81 -3.20 -15.46
CA LEU A 6 -7.84 -4.22 -15.92
C LEU A 6 -8.02 -5.57 -15.22
N ALA A 7 -9.26 -5.97 -14.96
CA ALA A 7 -9.61 -7.37 -14.76
C ALA A 7 -10.44 -7.89 -15.96
N THR A 8 -10.22 -7.34 -17.16
CA THR A 8 -10.64 -8.03 -18.37
C THR A 8 -9.59 -9.09 -18.70
N ALA A 9 -9.98 -10.35 -18.57
CA ALA A 9 -9.28 -11.54 -19.06
C ALA A 9 -8.03 -12.00 -18.29
N SER A 10 -8.21 -12.48 -17.06
CA SER A 10 -7.52 -13.69 -16.55
C SER A 10 -8.01 -13.91 -15.12
N ALA A 11 -8.29 -15.16 -14.76
CA ALA A 11 -8.66 -15.59 -13.42
C ALA A 11 -7.49 -15.50 -12.42
N SER A 12 -6.76 -14.37 -12.40
CA SER A 12 -5.57 -14.17 -11.60
C SER A 12 -5.87 -13.13 -10.50
N PRO A 13 -6.07 -13.57 -9.24
CA PRO A 13 -6.37 -12.67 -8.12
C PRO A 13 -5.13 -11.91 -7.60
N SER A 14 -4.11 -11.77 -8.45
CA SER A 14 -2.86 -11.11 -8.14
C SER A 14 -2.86 -9.72 -8.76
N LEU A 15 -2.94 -8.69 -7.91
CA LEU A 15 -2.77 -7.30 -8.31
C LEU A 15 -1.36 -6.80 -8.00
N ASN A 16 -0.41 -7.73 -7.85
CA ASN A 16 0.96 -7.44 -7.45
C ASN A 16 1.68 -6.56 -8.49
N GLY A 17 2.55 -5.66 -8.02
CA GLY A 17 3.38 -4.83 -8.90
C GLY A 17 2.64 -3.70 -9.63
N ASN A 18 1.39 -3.43 -9.24
CA ASN A 18 0.65 -2.28 -9.76
C ASN A 18 0.94 -1.02 -8.94
N ARG A 19 0.49 0.14 -9.42
CA ARG A 19 0.60 1.41 -8.68
C ARG A 19 -0.68 1.74 -7.94
N LEU A 20 -1.33 0.74 -7.35
CA LEU A 20 -2.59 0.94 -6.62
C LEU A 20 -2.32 1.78 -5.38
N ARG A 21 -2.95 2.96 -5.30
CA ARG A 21 -2.94 3.82 -4.09
C ARG A 21 -4.17 3.61 -3.22
N ASN A 22 -5.32 3.40 -3.86
CA ASN A 22 -6.60 3.23 -3.20
C ASN A 22 -7.33 2.04 -3.83
N ILE A 23 -7.95 1.24 -2.98
CA ILE A 23 -8.81 0.14 -3.38
C ILE A 23 -10.21 0.46 -2.88
N SER A 24 -11.18 0.44 -3.79
CA SER A 24 -12.59 0.68 -3.49
C SER A 24 -13.40 -0.59 -3.68
N ARG A 25 -14.60 -0.61 -3.07
CA ARG A 25 -15.56 -1.70 -3.20
C ARG A 25 -15.84 -2.10 -4.66
N ALA A 26 -15.91 -1.11 -5.54
CA ALA A 26 -16.19 -1.34 -6.96
C ALA A 26 -15.12 -2.18 -7.66
N THR A 27 -13.87 -2.21 -7.15
CA THR A 27 -12.77 -2.98 -7.73
C THR A 27 -13.03 -4.49 -7.69
N PHE A 28 -13.74 -4.99 -6.68
CA PHE A 28 -14.00 -6.42 -6.51
C PHE A 28 -15.46 -6.84 -6.69
N ARG A 29 -16.29 -5.92 -7.21
CA ARG A 29 -17.71 -6.20 -7.43
C ARG A 29 -17.87 -7.42 -8.33
N GLY A 30 -18.56 -8.44 -7.83
CA GLY A 30 -18.79 -9.70 -8.56
C GLY A 30 -17.68 -10.75 -8.44
N LEU A 31 -16.56 -10.45 -7.76
CA LEU A 31 -15.51 -11.43 -7.44
C LEU A 31 -15.84 -12.25 -6.19
N ILE A 32 -17.08 -12.77 -6.14
CA ILE A 32 -17.61 -13.50 -4.98
C ILE A 32 -16.86 -14.81 -4.68
N LYS A 33 -16.08 -15.35 -5.62
CA LYS A 33 -15.29 -16.59 -5.45
C LYS A 33 -13.83 -16.32 -5.04
N LEU A 34 -13.45 -15.07 -4.82
CA LEU A 34 -12.08 -14.70 -4.47
C LEU A 34 -11.74 -15.22 -3.07
N GLN A 35 -10.73 -16.09 -2.96
CA GLN A 35 -10.27 -16.64 -1.68
C GLN A 35 -8.95 -16.05 -1.20
N ASN A 36 -8.03 -15.79 -2.14
CA ASN A 36 -6.70 -15.28 -1.86
C ASN A 36 -6.52 -13.98 -2.63
N LEU A 37 -6.07 -12.91 -1.97
CA LEU A 37 -5.78 -11.63 -2.59
C LEU A 37 -4.38 -11.17 -2.23
N PHE A 38 -3.57 -10.98 -3.27
CA PHE A 38 -2.19 -10.50 -3.14
C PHE A 38 -2.09 -9.08 -3.68
N LEU A 39 -1.58 -8.18 -2.85
CA LEU A 39 -1.48 -6.73 -3.12
C LEU A 39 -0.03 -6.22 -3.00
N PHE A 40 0.95 -7.11 -3.10
CA PHE A 40 2.36 -6.77 -2.95
C PHE A 40 2.85 -5.77 -3.98
N ASN A 41 3.90 -5.04 -3.63
CA ASN A 41 4.55 -4.09 -4.53
C ASN A 41 3.54 -3.10 -5.15
N ASN A 42 2.65 -2.59 -4.30
CA ASN A 42 1.71 -1.52 -4.61
C ASN A 42 1.94 -0.34 -3.68
N ALA A 43 1.50 0.84 -4.11
CA ALA A 43 1.60 2.06 -3.33
C ALA A 43 0.38 2.29 -2.41
N LEU A 44 -0.21 1.24 -1.83
CA LEU A 44 -1.49 1.33 -1.12
C LEU A 44 -1.40 2.24 0.10
N GLU A 45 -2.19 3.32 0.12
CA GLU A 45 -2.35 4.19 1.29
C GLU A 45 -3.59 3.82 2.10
N SER A 46 -4.69 3.50 1.42
CA SER A 46 -5.94 3.14 2.09
C SER A 46 -6.68 2.06 1.33
N ILE A 47 -7.35 1.22 2.12
CA ILE A 47 -8.34 0.26 1.64
C ILE A 47 -9.65 0.71 2.25
N ASP A 48 -10.65 0.91 1.40
CA ASP A 48 -12.00 1.25 1.85
C ASP A 48 -12.57 0.09 2.67
N GLY A 49 -13.13 0.37 3.86
CA GLY A 49 -13.65 -0.67 4.75
C GLY A 49 -14.74 -1.52 4.11
N GLY A 50 -15.50 -0.94 3.17
CA GLY A 50 -16.56 -1.65 2.43
C GLY A 50 -16.05 -2.60 1.34
N VAL A 51 -14.73 -2.68 1.10
CA VAL A 51 -14.14 -3.63 0.13
C VAL A 51 -14.41 -5.07 0.50
N PHE A 52 -14.33 -5.39 1.80
CA PHE A 52 -14.47 -6.75 2.28
C PHE A 52 -15.90 -7.28 2.22
N GLU A 53 -16.88 -6.40 2.02
CA GLU A 53 -18.27 -6.81 1.84
C GLU A 53 -18.54 -7.47 0.47
N GLU A 54 -17.70 -7.21 -0.54
CA GLU A 54 -17.84 -7.85 -1.87
C GLU A 54 -17.04 -9.14 -1.99
N VAL A 55 -16.02 -9.32 -1.17
CA VAL A 55 -15.12 -10.49 -1.16
C VAL A 55 -15.39 -11.38 0.04
N THR A 56 -16.65 -11.80 0.20
CA THR A 56 -17.13 -12.57 1.36
C THR A 56 -16.44 -13.92 1.56
N ASN A 57 -15.81 -14.47 0.52
CA ASN A 57 -15.06 -15.73 0.59
C ASN A 57 -13.54 -15.54 0.76
N LEU A 58 -13.07 -14.30 0.97
CA LEU A 58 -11.64 -14.02 1.16
C LEU A 58 -11.16 -14.65 2.47
N THR A 59 -10.22 -15.58 2.35
CA THR A 59 -9.61 -16.29 3.48
C THR A 59 -8.22 -15.74 3.79
N TYR A 60 -7.51 -15.25 2.77
CA TYR A 60 -6.15 -14.76 2.90
C TYR A 60 -5.95 -13.43 2.18
N LEU A 61 -5.45 -12.44 2.92
CA LEU A 61 -5.09 -11.12 2.42
C LEU A 61 -3.64 -10.84 2.76
N GLU A 62 -2.83 -10.56 1.75
CA GLU A 62 -1.44 -10.17 1.95
C GLU A 62 -1.14 -8.82 1.31
N ARG A 63 -0.64 -7.89 2.13
CA ARG A 63 -0.27 -6.54 1.73
C ARG A 63 1.08 -6.21 2.34
N GLU A 64 2.04 -5.85 1.50
CA GLU A 64 3.30 -5.27 1.95
C GLU A 64 3.18 -3.74 2.01
N ILE A 65 3.43 -3.17 3.18
CA ILE A 65 3.33 -1.74 3.46
C ILE A 65 4.72 -1.13 3.31
N GLU A 66 5.03 -0.63 2.12
CA GLU A 66 6.32 0.02 1.88
C GLU A 66 6.39 1.45 2.48
N ARG A 67 5.22 2.07 2.67
CA ARG A 67 5.09 3.44 3.20
C ARG A 67 5.62 3.63 4.60
N GLU A 68 5.51 2.64 5.47
CA GLU A 68 6.05 2.72 6.84
C GLU A 68 7.57 2.64 6.81
N ARG A 69 8.15 1.73 6.00
CA ARG A 69 9.60 1.67 5.79
C ARG A 69 10.16 2.97 5.21
N GLU A 70 9.46 3.57 4.24
CA GLU A 70 9.90 4.85 3.66
C GLU A 70 9.73 6.03 4.63
N ARG A 71 8.64 6.06 5.43
CA ARG A 71 8.46 7.06 6.49
C ARG A 71 9.57 6.99 7.53
N GLU A 72 9.86 5.80 8.04
CA GLU A 72 10.95 5.58 9.00
C GLU A 72 12.30 6.00 8.42
N ARG A 73 12.55 5.68 7.15
CA ARG A 73 13.78 6.10 6.48
C ARG A 73 13.89 7.63 6.39
N ARG A 74 12.81 8.31 6.00
CA ARG A 74 12.77 9.78 5.92
C ARG A 74 12.88 10.43 7.29
N GLU A 75 12.32 9.84 8.34
CA GLU A 75 12.49 10.31 9.71
C GLU A 75 13.95 10.16 10.18
N ARG A 76 14.58 9.01 9.94
CA ARG A 76 16.00 8.80 10.27
C ARG A 76 16.93 9.75 9.53
N GLU A 77 16.65 10.03 8.26
CA GLU A 77 17.42 11.02 7.47
C GLU A 77 17.29 12.42 8.08
N ARG A 78 16.08 12.86 8.44
CA ARG A 78 15.84 14.15 9.11
C ARG A 78 16.49 14.25 10.49
N GLU A 79 16.53 13.16 11.24
CA GLU A 79 17.13 13.11 12.57
C GLU A 79 18.65 13.25 12.48
N ARG A 80 19.29 12.59 11.50
CA ARG A 80 20.72 12.74 11.20
C ARG A 80 21.08 14.15 10.77
N GLU A 81 20.26 14.80 9.94
CA GLU A 81 20.47 16.20 9.54
C GLU A 81 20.46 17.13 10.76
N ARG A 82 19.46 16.99 11.64
CA ARG A 82 19.36 17.78 12.88
C ARG A 82 20.52 17.55 13.84
N GLU A 83 21.01 16.31 13.93
CA GLU A 83 22.16 15.98 14.76
C GLU A 83 23.44 16.62 14.21
N GLY A 84 23.65 16.54 12.89
CA GLY A 84 24.77 17.20 12.23
C GLY A 84 24.75 18.73 12.37
N ASP A 85 23.57 19.36 12.31
CA ASP A 85 23.45 20.81 12.53
C ASP A 85 23.81 21.21 13.97
N ARG A 86 23.37 20.42 14.97
CA ARG A 86 23.70 20.64 16.39
C ARG A 86 25.18 20.44 16.69
N GLU A 87 25.85 19.52 16.00
CA GLU A 87 27.27 19.25 16.19
C GLU A 87 28.11 20.40 15.65
N ARG A 88 27.77 20.94 14.47
CA ARG A 88 28.41 22.15 13.91
C ARG A 88 28.25 23.37 14.82
N GLU A 89 27.06 23.60 15.37
CA GLU A 89 26.83 24.69 16.33
C GLU A 89 27.65 24.56 17.63
N ARG A 90 28.08 23.34 18.00
CA ARG A 90 28.95 23.10 19.15
C ARG A 90 30.42 23.30 18.81
N GLU A 91 30.85 22.95 17.61
CA GLU A 91 32.23 23.16 17.14
C GLU A 91 32.55 24.63 16.83
N GLU A 92 31.53 25.44 16.50
CA GLU A 92 31.68 26.89 16.24
C GLU A 92 31.67 27.76 17.53
N ARG A 93 31.60 27.15 18.72
CA ARG A 93 31.64 27.83 20.04
C ARG A 93 32.97 27.62 20.75
#